data_AF-A0A956HRF6-F1
#
_entry.id   AF-A0A956HRF6-F1
#
_cell.length_a   1.000
_cell.length_b   1.000
_cell.length_c   1.000
_cell.angle_alpha   90.00
_cell.angle_beta   90.00
_cell.angle_gamma   90.00
#
_symmetry.space_group_name_H-M   'P 1'
#
loop_
_entity.id
_entity.type
_entity.pdbx_description
1 polymer ?
#
loop_
_entity_poly.entity_id
_entity_poly.type
_entity_poly.pdbx_seq_one_letter_code
_entity_poly.pdbx_strand_id
1 'polypeptide(L)'
;MLTLPLVLTLTFAADVDVFPQDDLWAALGSAAAGDTITVHAGTYQTPGFVELNLQGTQNAPIVIQAAAGEVVVIQGVSNQNTLNITGSYYTFRGFEITVGSHGLRIGDTAHALFEDLHIHDVNDVGFS
;
A
#
# COMPACT_ATOMS: atom_id res chain seq x y z
N MET A 1 -37.90 -20.63 -7.17
CA MET A 1 -36.80 -19.94 -6.48
C MET A 1 -35.51 -20.36 -7.16
N LEU A 2 -34.80 -19.43 -7.79
CA LEU A 2 -33.53 -19.71 -8.47
C LEU A 2 -32.42 -19.55 -7.41
N THR A 3 -31.80 -20.64 -6.98
CA THR A 3 -30.61 -20.60 -6.11
C THR A 3 -29.43 -20.14 -6.94
N LEU A 4 -28.92 -18.94 -6.67
CA LEU A 4 -27.63 -18.48 -7.19
C LEU A 4 -26.53 -19.38 -6.61
N PRO A 5 -25.61 -19.94 -7.43
CA PRO A 5 -24.48 -20.67 -6.90
C PRO A 5 -23.53 -19.68 -6.20
N LEU A 6 -23.21 -19.97 -4.94
CA LEU A 6 -22.13 -19.32 -4.21
C LEU A 6 -20.82 -19.80 -4.83
N VAL A 7 -20.18 -18.96 -5.62
CA VAL A 7 -18.81 -19.21 -6.10
C VAL A 7 -17.87 -18.83 -4.96
N LEU A 8 -17.27 -19.85 -4.33
CA LEU A 8 -16.22 -19.66 -3.33
C LEU A 8 -14.89 -19.46 -4.06
N THR A 9 -14.46 -18.21 -4.21
CA THR A 9 -13.09 -17.91 -4.65
C THR A 9 -12.14 -18.15 -3.47
N LEU A 10 -11.32 -19.20 -3.57
CA LEU A 10 -10.14 -19.35 -2.73
C LEU A 10 -9.07 -18.40 -3.25
N THR A 11 -8.84 -17.30 -2.54
CA THR A 11 -7.64 -16.49 -2.75
C THR A 11 -6.49 -17.19 -2.04
N PHE A 12 -5.42 -17.49 -2.75
CA PHE A 12 -4.18 -17.95 -2.16
C PHE A 12 -3.32 -16.73 -1.87
N ALA A 13 -2.67 -16.71 -0.70
CA ALA A 13 -1.66 -15.71 -0.39
C ALA A 13 -0.59 -15.71 -1.48
N ALA A 14 -0.43 -14.57 -2.16
CA ALA A 14 0.60 -14.39 -3.18
C ALA A 14 1.80 -13.64 -2.61
N ASP A 15 3.01 -14.11 -2.96
CA ASP A 15 4.24 -13.34 -2.82
C ASP A 15 4.51 -12.65 -4.16
N VAL A 16 4.51 -11.31 -4.15
CA VAL A 16 4.64 -10.47 -5.35
C VAL A 16 5.85 -9.56 -5.21
N ASP A 17 6.85 -9.74 -6.07
CA ASP A 17 7.96 -8.80 -6.22
C ASP A 17 7.60 -7.73 -7.26
N VAL A 18 7.83 -6.45 -6.92
CA VAL A 18 7.57 -5.30 -7.78
C VAL A 18 8.86 -4.52 -7.97
N PHE A 19 9.30 -4.39 -9.22
CA PHE A 19 10.47 -3.62 -9.61
C PHE A 19 10.06 -2.31 -10.32
N PRO A 20 10.99 -1.36 -10.56
CA PRO A 20 10.64 -0.07 -11.14
C PRO A 20 9.99 -0.11 -12.54
N GLN A 21 10.20 -1.19 -13.30
CA GLN A 21 9.54 -1.38 -14.61
C GLN A 21 8.10 -1.92 -14.51
N ASP A 22 7.69 -2.38 -13.33
CA ASP A 22 6.38 -2.96 -13.09
C ASP A 22 5.37 -1.88 -12.68
N ASP A 23 4.08 -2.22 -12.74
CA ASP A 23 3.01 -1.34 -12.28
C ASP A 23 2.75 -1.54 -10.78
N LEU A 24 3.45 -0.77 -9.95
CA LEU A 24 3.26 -0.78 -8.50
C LEU A 24 1.81 -0.48 -8.11
N TRP A 25 1.14 0.44 -8.80
CA TRP A 25 -0.19 0.90 -8.41
C TRP A 25 -1.24 -0.18 -8.66
N ALA A 26 -1.11 -0.93 -9.75
CA ALA A 26 -1.93 -2.09 -10.02
C ALA A 26 -1.69 -3.21 -8.98
N ALA A 27 -0.44 -3.48 -8.61
CA ALA A 27 -0.12 -4.47 -7.58
C ALA A 27 -0.74 -4.10 -6.22
N LEU A 28 -0.54 -2.85 -5.76
CA LEU A 28 -1.11 -2.38 -4.50
C LEU A 28 -2.63 -2.34 -4.52
N GLY A 29 -3.25 -1.92 -5.63
CA GLY A 29 -4.70 -1.83 -5.78
C GLY A 29 -5.41 -3.20 -5.89
N SER A 30 -4.67 -4.27 -6.17
CA SER A 30 -5.21 -5.63 -6.28
C SER A 30 -4.86 -6.52 -5.08
N ALA A 31 -4.12 -6.01 -4.10
CA ALA A 31 -3.70 -6.74 -2.91
C ALA A 31 -4.91 -7.33 -2.17
N ALA A 32 -4.85 -8.64 -1.90
CA ALA A 32 -5.87 -9.39 -1.19
C ALA A 32 -5.33 -9.92 0.14
N ALA A 33 -6.24 -10.30 1.04
CA ALA A 33 -5.89 -10.83 2.36
C ALA A 33 -4.90 -12.00 2.26
N GLY A 34 -3.76 -11.87 2.93
CA GLY A 34 -2.66 -12.83 2.94
C GLY A 34 -1.51 -12.51 2.00
N ASP A 35 -1.69 -11.58 1.05
CA ASP A 35 -0.64 -11.23 0.09
C ASP A 35 0.53 -10.50 0.75
N THR A 36 1.73 -10.80 0.26
CA THR A 36 2.95 -10.06 0.54
C THR A 36 3.46 -9.42 -0.74
N ILE A 37 3.51 -8.09 -0.77
CA ILE A 37 4.06 -7.30 -1.86
C ILE A 37 5.42 -6.74 -1.41
N THR A 38 6.50 -7.22 -2.02
CA THR A 38 7.87 -6.72 -1.81
C THR A 38 8.24 -5.77 -2.95
N VAL A 39 8.46 -4.51 -2.63
CA VAL A 39 8.83 -3.47 -3.60
C VAL A 39 10.35 -3.28 -3.56
N HIS A 40 10.98 -3.34 -4.72
CA HIS A 40 12.43 -3.19 -4.86
C HIS A 40 12.86 -1.74 -5.10
N ALA A 41 14.16 -1.50 -4.96
CA ALA A 41 14.79 -0.19 -5.00
C ALA A 41 14.37 0.62 -6.22
N GLY A 42 13.94 1.86 -5.97
CA GLY A 42 13.50 2.76 -7.03
C GLY A 42 12.71 3.94 -6.51
N THR A 43 12.37 4.84 -7.43
CA THR A 43 11.45 5.96 -7.18
C THR A 43 10.18 5.73 -7.97
N TYR A 44 9.06 5.60 -7.25
CA TYR A 44 7.74 5.33 -7.79
C TYR A 44 6.89 6.58 -7.70
N GLN A 45 6.71 7.24 -8.85
CA GLN A 45 5.89 8.44 -8.96
C GLN A 45 4.41 8.06 -8.95
N THR A 46 3.63 8.66 -8.07
CA THR A 46 2.18 8.44 -8.06
C THR A 46 1.54 9.00 -9.33
N PRO A 47 0.50 8.35 -9.89
CA PRO A 47 -0.19 8.82 -11.09
C PRO A 47 -1.11 10.03 -10.84
N GLY A 48 -1.08 10.61 -9.64
CA GLY A 48 -2.02 11.61 -9.16
C GLY A 48 -2.58 11.22 -7.80
N PHE A 49 -3.91 11.26 -7.66
CA PHE A 49 -4.58 10.79 -6.45
C PHE A 49 -4.53 9.26 -6.39
N VAL A 50 -3.97 8.73 -5.31
CA VAL A 50 -3.91 7.29 -5.03
C VAL A 50 -4.68 7.00 -3.73
N GLU A 51 -5.65 6.10 -3.82
CA GLU A 51 -6.40 5.58 -2.71
C GLU A 51 -6.29 4.07 -2.69
N LEU A 52 -5.82 3.54 -1.56
CA LEU A 52 -5.65 2.12 -1.32
C LEU A 52 -6.63 1.68 -0.24
N ASN A 53 -7.33 0.57 -0.50
CA ASN A 53 -8.14 -0.11 0.49
C ASN A 53 -7.52 -1.48 0.77
N LEU A 54 -6.74 -1.56 1.84
CA LEU A 54 -5.96 -2.74 2.22
C LEU A 54 -6.76 -3.58 3.22
N GLN A 55 -7.59 -4.46 2.70
CA GLN A 55 -8.50 -5.27 3.52
C GLN A 55 -7.95 -6.68 3.77
N GLY A 56 -7.04 -6.80 4.72
CA GLY A 56 -6.61 -8.08 5.28
C GLY A 56 -7.60 -8.63 6.32
N THR A 57 -7.21 -9.76 6.92
CA THR A 57 -7.90 -10.36 8.07
C THR A 57 -6.92 -10.70 9.18
N GLN A 58 -7.41 -10.95 10.39
CA GLN A 58 -6.57 -11.34 11.52
C GLN A 58 -5.65 -12.55 11.23
N ASN A 59 -6.14 -13.52 10.44
CA ASN A 59 -5.40 -14.74 10.11
C ASN A 59 -4.64 -14.66 8.77
N ALA A 60 -4.88 -13.61 7.99
CA ALA A 60 -4.28 -13.38 6.69
C ALA A 60 -4.14 -11.86 6.47
N PRO A 61 -3.22 -11.20 7.19
CA PRO A 61 -2.96 -9.78 6.98
C PRO A 61 -2.33 -9.54 5.60
N ILE A 62 -2.47 -8.34 5.08
CA ILE A 62 -1.72 -7.89 3.88
C ILE A 62 -0.36 -7.35 4.34
N VAL A 63 0.72 -7.68 3.66
CA VAL A 63 2.05 -7.10 3.92
C VAL A 63 2.53 -6.36 2.69
N ILE A 64 2.77 -5.06 2.82
CA ILE A 64 3.40 -4.24 1.79
C ILE A 64 4.72 -3.73 2.39
N GLN A 65 5.83 -4.08 1.75
CA GLN A 65 7.16 -3.82 2.30
C GLN A 65 8.15 -3.38 1.22
N ALA A 66 9.07 -2.50 1.59
CA ALA A 66 10.31 -2.35 0.84
C ALA A 66 11.19 -3.60 1.02
N ALA A 67 11.93 -3.97 -0.03
CA ALA A 67 12.92 -5.03 0.01
C ALA A 67 14.03 -4.71 1.03
N ALA A 68 14.51 -5.73 1.74
CA ALA A 68 15.42 -5.55 2.86
C ALA A 68 16.77 -4.92 2.43
N GLY A 69 17.13 -3.79 3.04
CA GLY A 69 18.36 -3.06 2.73
C GLY A 69 18.29 -2.20 1.46
N GLU A 70 17.12 -2.16 0.80
CA GLU A 70 16.87 -1.35 -0.38
C GLU A 70 16.13 -0.06 0.00
N VAL A 71 16.34 1.00 -0.79
CA VAL A 71 15.64 2.29 -0.62
C VAL A 71 14.54 2.38 -1.67
N VAL A 72 13.30 2.42 -1.21
CA VAL A 72 12.10 2.56 -2.06
C VAL A 72 11.44 3.88 -1.75
N VAL A 73 11.45 4.79 -2.73
CA VAL A 73 10.87 6.12 -2.60
C VAL A 73 9.52 6.13 -3.31
N ILE A 74 8.45 6.41 -2.58
CA ILE A 74 7.15 6.76 -3.17
C ILE A 74 7.06 8.27 -3.22
N GLN A 75 7.02 8.80 -4.44
CA GLN A 75 6.99 10.24 -4.70
C GLN A 75 5.61 10.66 -5.18
N GLY A 76 4.92 11.50 -4.41
CA GLY A 76 3.60 12.00 -4.79
C GLY A 76 3.66 13.18 -5.76
N VAL A 77 2.51 13.83 -5.95
CA VAL A 77 2.38 15.09 -6.69
C VAL A 77 1.92 16.20 -5.76
N SER A 78 2.40 17.43 -5.96
CA SER A 78 2.28 18.52 -4.98
C SER A 78 0.85 18.94 -4.60
N ASN A 79 -0.15 18.62 -5.43
CA ASN A 79 -1.56 18.95 -5.22
C ASN A 79 -2.41 17.77 -4.72
N GLN A 80 -1.80 16.64 -4.33
CA GLN A 80 -2.47 15.47 -3.76
C GLN A 80 -1.73 14.98 -2.53
N ASN A 81 -2.38 14.18 -1.68
CA ASN A 81 -1.66 13.38 -0.68
C ASN A 81 -0.83 12.34 -1.41
N THR A 82 0.33 11.97 -0.85
CA THR A 82 1.21 10.97 -1.47
C THR A 82 0.48 9.64 -1.56
N LEU A 83 -0.09 9.18 -0.44
CA LEU A 83 -1.01 8.04 -0.42
C LEU A 83 -2.18 8.31 0.53
N ASN A 84 -3.35 7.79 0.16
CA ASN A 84 -4.51 7.68 1.04
C ASN A 84 -4.75 6.19 1.30
N ILE A 85 -4.80 5.77 2.57
CA ILE A 85 -4.88 4.35 2.93
C ILE A 85 -6.04 4.12 3.90
N THR A 86 -6.85 3.11 3.60
CA THR A 86 -7.94 2.60 4.42
C THR A 86 -7.82 1.08 4.54
N GLY A 87 -8.66 0.46 5.37
CA GLY A 87 -8.81 -1.00 5.44
C GLY A 87 -8.47 -1.56 6.81
N SER A 88 -8.12 -2.83 6.91
CA SER A 88 -7.76 -3.42 8.21
C SER A 88 -6.78 -4.57 8.07
N TYR A 89 -6.03 -4.84 9.14
CA TYR A 89 -5.07 -5.96 9.19
C TYR A 89 -4.06 -5.91 8.04
N TYR A 90 -3.33 -4.80 7.92
CA TYR A 90 -2.25 -4.67 6.97
C TYR A 90 -0.98 -4.13 7.63
N THR A 91 0.17 -4.44 7.04
CA THR A 91 1.46 -3.84 7.38
C THR A 91 1.95 -3.04 6.18
N PHE A 92 2.41 -1.81 6.42
CA PHE A 92 3.04 -0.96 5.43
C PHE A 92 4.38 -0.47 5.97
N ARG A 93 5.50 -0.95 5.40
CA ARG A 93 6.81 -0.75 6.05
C ARG A 93 8.00 -0.51 5.13
N GLY A 94 8.99 0.22 5.64
CA GLY A 94 10.31 0.38 5.02
C GLY A 94 10.37 1.39 3.87
N PHE A 95 9.32 2.18 3.65
CA PHE A 95 9.25 3.13 2.54
C PHE A 95 9.73 4.52 2.93
N GLU A 96 10.41 5.17 1.99
CA GLU A 96 10.56 6.62 1.97
C GLU A 96 9.37 7.25 1.22
N ILE A 97 8.73 8.25 1.83
CA ILE A 97 7.55 8.93 1.29
C ILE A 97 7.87 10.41 1.17
N THR A 98 7.74 10.96 -0.04
CA THR A 98 8.06 12.36 -0.33
C THR A 98 7.08 12.97 -1.31
N VAL A 99 6.99 14.31 -1.32
CA VAL A 99 6.15 15.13 -2.21
C VAL A 99 4.66 14.85 -2.07
N GLY A 100 3.90 15.86 -1.67
CA GLY A 100 2.45 15.79 -1.57
C GLY A 100 1.94 16.87 -0.62
N SER A 101 0.62 17.02 -0.53
CA SER A 101 0.02 17.81 0.55
C SER A 101 0.29 17.13 1.87
N HIS A 102 -0.21 15.90 2.03
CA HIS A 102 0.15 15.00 3.12
C HIS A 102 1.05 13.87 2.60
N GLY A 103 1.86 13.27 3.48
CA GLY A 103 2.57 12.03 3.17
C GLY A 103 1.59 10.87 3.10
N LEU A 104 1.30 10.27 4.25
CA LEU A 104 0.26 9.25 4.39
C LEU A 104 -0.98 9.84 5.05
N ARG A 105 -2.12 9.75 4.37
CA ARG A 105 -3.43 10.09 4.93
C ARG A 105 -4.21 8.82 5.24
N ILE A 106 -4.47 8.57 6.51
CA ILE A 106 -5.12 7.35 6.98
C ILE A 106 -6.62 7.64 7.18
N GLY A 107 -7.45 6.91 6.45
CA GLY A 107 -8.91 6.94 6.63
C GLY A 107 -9.37 5.91 7.66
N ASP A 108 -10.55 5.33 7.45
CA ASP A 108 -11.08 4.29 8.33
C ASP A 108 -10.13 3.07 8.33
N THR A 109 -9.47 2.83 9.45
CA THR A 109 -8.44 1.80 9.60
C THR A 109 -8.49 1.15 10.98
N ALA A 110 -8.34 -0.18 11.01
CA ALA A 110 -8.19 -0.95 12.24
C ALA A 110 -7.08 -2.01 12.10
N HIS A 111 -6.30 -2.24 13.16
CA HIS A 111 -5.23 -3.26 13.19
C HIS A 111 -4.18 -3.12 12.07
N ALA A 112 -3.87 -1.89 11.66
CA ALA A 112 -2.76 -1.62 10.75
C ALA A 112 -1.45 -1.42 11.51
N LEU A 113 -0.33 -1.82 10.89
CA LEU A 113 1.01 -1.53 11.35
C LEU A 113 1.73 -0.67 10.30
N PHE A 114 2.23 0.48 10.74
CA PHE A 114 3.14 1.32 9.96
C PHE A 114 4.50 1.30 10.66
N GLU A 115 5.54 0.89 9.95
CA GLU A 115 6.84 0.60 10.55
C GLU A 115 7.97 1.09 9.62
N ASP A 116 9.05 1.61 10.19
CA ASP A 116 10.26 2.00 9.46
C ASP A 116 10.01 2.92 8.25
N LEU A 117 9.13 3.91 8.43
CA LEU A 117 8.84 4.91 7.40
C LEU A 117 9.72 6.14 7.54
N HIS A 118 10.23 6.65 6.42
CA HIS A 118 10.87 7.96 6.34
C HIS A 118 9.97 8.90 5.54
N ILE A 119 9.27 9.81 6.22
CA ILE A 119 8.35 10.75 5.57
C ILE A 119 8.92 12.16 5.67
N HIS A 120 9.21 12.79 4.54
CA HIS A 120 9.81 14.12 4.48
C HIS A 120 9.38 14.87 3.20
N ASP A 121 9.67 16.17 3.15
CA ASP A 121 9.41 17.02 1.98
C ASP A 121 7.96 16.94 1.45
N VAL A 122 7.01 16.95 2.38
CA VAL A 122 5.58 17.15 2.12
C VAL A 122 5.17 18.55 2.53
N ASN A 123 4.08 19.07 1.97
CA ASN A 123 3.69 20.47 2.12
C ASN A 123 2.97 20.77 3.45
N ASP A 124 2.35 19.76 4.08
CA ASP A 124 1.59 19.90 5.31
C ASP A 124 1.99 18.81 6.33
N VAL A 125 1.20 17.74 6.47
CA VAL A 125 1.41 16.71 7.50
C VAL A 125 2.04 15.44 6.91
N GLY A 126 3.12 14.95 7.52
CA GLY A 126 3.76 13.69 7.12
C GLY A 126 2.85 12.47 7.27
N PHE A 127 2.17 12.35 8.41
CA PHE A 127 1.28 11.24 8.74
C PHE A 127 0.03 11.78 9.45
N SER A 128 -1.15 11.60 8.87
CA SER A 128 -2.41 12.18 9.36
C SER A 128 -3.60 11.25 9.28
#